data_AF-A0A916R365-F1
#
_entry.id   AF-A0A916R365-F1
#
_cell.length_a   1.000
_cell.length_b   1.000
_cell.length_c   1.000
_cell.angle_alpha   90.00
_cell.angle_beta   90.00
_cell.angle_gamma   90.00
#
_symmetry.space_group_name_H-M   'P 1'
#
loop_
_entity.id
_entity.type
_entity.pdbx_description
1 polymer ?
#
loop_
_entity_poly.entity_id
_entity_poly.type
_entity_poly.pdbx_seq_one_letter_code
_entity_poly.pdbx_strand_id
1 'polypeptide(L)'
;MNEVYNEAIALLKTAIKDGVESTAIYQLLGKVYQQIGLNRLAREHYLKGLELAKAETNLEGLAMTQAGLAITNGIVGNENEDKFLQFYLED
;
A
#
# COMPACT_ATOMS: atom_id res chain seq x y z
N MET A 1 8.63 12.28 -9.41
CA MET A 1 8.24 11.62 -8.14
C MET A 1 8.99 12.28 -7.01
N ASN A 2 8.37 12.52 -5.85
CA ASN A 2 9.06 13.12 -4.70
C ASN A 2 10.07 12.12 -4.12
N GLU A 3 11.31 12.53 -3.88
CA GLU A 3 12.40 11.73 -3.32
C GLU A 3 11.96 10.99 -2.04
N VAL A 4 11.20 11.69 -1.20
CA VAL A 4 10.67 11.14 0.06
C VAL A 4 9.76 9.92 -0.15
N TYR A 5 8.97 9.88 -1.24
CA TYR A 5 8.12 8.72 -1.52
C TYR A 5 8.94 7.50 -1.96
N ASN A 6 9.98 7.71 -2.77
CA ASN A 6 10.84 6.63 -3.24
C ASN A 6 11.65 6.02 -2.09
N GLU A 7 12.21 6.85 -1.21
CA GLU A 7 12.94 6.38 -0.02
C GLU A 7 12.02 5.59 0.93
N ALA A 8 10.80 6.09 1.17
CA ALA A 8 9.83 5.39 2.01
C ALA A 8 9.46 4.02 1.43
N ILE A 9 9.19 3.94 0.12
CA ILE A 9 8.89 2.67 -0.55
C ILE A 9 10.08 1.71 -0.45
N ALA A 10 11.31 2.19 -0.72
CA ALA A 10 12.51 1.36 -0.67
C ALA A 10 12.74 0.80 0.74
N LEU A 11 12.61 1.63 1.77
CA LEU A 11 12.75 1.22 3.17
C LEU A 11 11.71 0.15 3.54
N LEU A 12 10.44 0.38 3.23
CA LEU A 12 9.35 -0.53 3.57
C LEU A 12 9.44 -1.87 2.79
N LYS A 13 9.80 -1.84 1.50
CA LYS A 13 10.02 -3.06 0.71
C LYS A 13 11.25 -3.84 1.21
N THR A 14 12.29 -3.16 1.67
CA THR A 14 13.46 -3.82 2.27
C THR A 14 13.07 -4.53 3.56
N ALA A 15 12.28 -3.90 4.43
CA ALA A 15 11.79 -4.56 5.65
C ALA A 15 10.97 -5.83 5.35
N ILE A 16 10.12 -5.82 4.30
CA ILE A 16 9.41 -7.03 3.85
C ILE A 16 10.39 -8.10 3.37
N LYS A 17 11.39 -7.73 2.57
CA LYS A 17 12.42 -8.65 2.07
C LYS A 17 13.23 -9.28 3.19
N ASP A 18 13.46 -8.52 4.26
CA ASP A 18 14.14 -8.98 5.48
C ASP A 18 13.23 -9.80 6.41
N GLY A 19 12.00 -10.10 5.98
CA GLY A 19 11.06 -10.98 6.67
C GLY A 19 10.19 -10.29 7.71
N VAL A 20 10.15 -8.95 7.74
CA VAL A 20 9.28 -8.22 8.66
C VAL A 20 7.85 -8.21 8.11
N GLU A 21 6.99 -9.04 8.70
CA GLU A 21 5.55 -9.00 8.46
C GLU A 21 4.88 -8.16 9.54
N SER A 22 4.45 -6.95 9.18
CA SER A 22 3.79 -6.02 10.11
C SER A 22 2.62 -5.32 9.44
N THR A 23 1.48 -5.29 10.12
CA THR A 23 0.31 -4.50 9.72
C THR A 23 0.69 -3.06 9.34
N ALA A 24 1.56 -2.41 10.12
CA ALA A 24 1.96 -1.02 9.90
C ALA A 24 2.75 -0.83 8.60
N ILE A 25 3.64 -1.77 8.26
CA ILE A 25 4.47 -1.69 7.03
C ILE A 25 3.57 -1.74 5.79
N TYR A 26 2.66 -2.72 5.74
CA TYR A 26 1.74 -2.89 4.62
C TYR A 26 0.74 -1.74 4.52
N GLN A 27 0.27 -1.21 5.65
CA GLN A 27 -0.58 -0.01 5.66
C GLN A 27 0.15 1.23 5.12
N LEU A 28 1.42 1.43 5.51
CA LEU A 28 2.22 2.56 5.05
C LEU A 28 2.53 2.47 3.56
N LEU A 29 2.88 1.28 3.06
CA LEU A 29 3.02 1.05 1.61
C LEU A 29 1.72 1.37 0.87
N GLY A 30 0.59 0.87 1.37
CA GLY A 30 -0.73 1.19 0.84
C GLY A 30 -0.96 2.69 0.72
N LYS A 31 -0.68 3.42 1.80
CA LYS A 31 -0.83 4.88 1.86
C LYS A 31 0.10 5.61 0.89
N VAL A 32 1.37 5.23 0.84
CA VAL A 32 2.35 5.89 -0.03
C VAL A 32 1.98 5.67 -1.49
N TYR A 33 1.63 4.45 -1.89
CA TYR A 33 1.19 4.15 -3.25
C TYR A 33 -0.10 4.90 -3.62
N GLN A 34 -1.06 5.00 -2.69
CA GLN A 34 -2.27 5.79 -2.90
C GLN A 34 -1.94 7.27 -3.13
N GLN A 35 -1.01 7.85 -2.37
CA GLN A 35 -0.63 9.26 -2.49
C GLN A 35 0.06 9.60 -3.82
N ILE A 36 0.76 8.64 -4.43
CA ILE A 36 1.41 8.81 -5.74
C ILE A 36 0.54 8.32 -6.90
N GLY A 37 -0.71 7.95 -6.65
CA GLY A 37 -1.69 7.55 -7.67
C GLY A 37 -1.53 6.13 -8.19
N LEU A 38 -0.79 5.27 -7.49
CA LEU A 38 -0.63 3.85 -7.78
C LEU A 38 -1.65 3.02 -6.98
N ASN A 39 -2.93 3.22 -7.26
CA ASN A 39 -4.03 2.74 -6.43
C ASN A 39 -4.18 1.21 -6.46
N ARG A 40 -3.87 0.53 -7.56
CA ARG A 40 -3.80 -0.95 -7.58
C ARG A 40 -2.75 -1.51 -6.61
N LEU A 41 -1.53 -0.99 -6.64
CA LEU A 41 -0.48 -1.38 -5.69
C LEU A 41 -0.87 -1.01 -4.25
N ALA A 42 -1.47 0.16 -4.06
CA ALA A 42 -2.00 0.58 -2.77
C ALA A 42 -2.99 -0.46 -2.21
N ARG A 43 -3.93 -0.90 -3.05
CA ARG A 43 -4.95 -1.89 -2.70
C ARG A 43 -4.34 -3.22 -2.32
N GLU A 44 -3.35 -3.71 -3.06
CA GLU A 44 -2.64 -4.96 -2.74
C GLU A 44 -2.01 -4.91 -1.34
N HIS A 45 -1.28 -3.84 -1.04
CA HIS A 45 -0.65 -3.68 0.26
C HIS A 45 -1.67 -3.51 1.39
N TYR A 46 -2.74 -2.73 1.18
CA TYR A 46 -3.80 -2.66 2.17
C TYR A 46 -4.50 -4.01 2.40
N LEU A 47 -4.72 -4.84 1.36
CA LEU A 47 -5.31 -6.16 1.56
C LEU A 47 -4.41 -7.06 2.41
N LYS A 48 -3.09 -7.00 2.22
CA LYS A 48 -2.14 -7.75 3.05
C LYS A 48 -2.11 -7.24 4.49
N GLY A 49 -2.13 -5.91 4.69
CA GLY A 49 -2.25 -5.31 6.02
C GLY A 49 -3.54 -5.70 6.73
N LEU A 50 -4.64 -5.86 6.00
CA LEU A 50 -5.94 -6.26 6.55
C LEU A 50 -5.92 -7.72 7.05
N GLU A 51 -5.24 -8.60 6.33
CA GLU A 51 -5.04 -10.00 6.73
C GLU A 51 -4.28 -10.06 8.07
N LEU A 52 -3.16 -9.35 8.18
CA LEU A 52 -2.34 -9.31 9.39
C LEU A 52 -3.09 -8.68 10.56
N ALA A 53 -3.77 -7.54 10.35
CA ALA A 53 -4.51 -6.86 11.40
C ALA A 53 -5.65 -7.75 11.98
N LYS A 54 -6.30 -8.57 11.14
CA LYS A 54 -7.29 -9.56 11.59
C LYS A 54 -6.64 -10.65 12.44
N ALA A 55 -5.50 -11.18 12.01
CA ALA A 55 -4.78 -12.22 12.75
C ALA A 55 -4.27 -11.72 14.11
N GLU A 56 -3.82 -10.47 14.17
CA GLU A 56 -3.31 -9.81 15.36
C GLU A 56 -4.42 -9.29 16.30
N THR A 57 -5.70 -9.32 15.88
CA THR A 57 -6.81 -8.63 16.58
C THR A 57 -6.52 -7.13 16.79
N ASN A 58 -5.78 -6.52 15.86
CA ASN A 58 -5.33 -5.14 15.93
C ASN A 58 -6.42 -4.20 15.40
N LEU A 59 -7.27 -3.69 16.30
CA LEU A 59 -8.40 -2.82 15.93
C LEU A 59 -7.97 -1.53 15.22
N GLU A 60 -6.85 -0.93 15.64
CA GLU A 60 -6.33 0.28 15.00
C GLU A 60 -5.86 -0.01 13.57
N GLY A 61 -5.09 -1.08 13.39
CA GLY A 61 -4.65 -1.56 12.09
C GLY A 61 -5.82 -1.90 11.16
N LEU A 62 -6.88 -2.53 11.70
CA LEU A 62 -8.12 -2.80 10.97
C LEU A 62 -8.77 -1.51 10.47
N ALA A 63 -8.99 -0.54 11.36
CA ALA A 63 -9.65 0.71 11.03
C ALA A 63 -8.88 1.50 9.96
N MET A 64 -7.57 1.66 10.14
CA MET A 64 -6.76 2.42 9.20
C MET A 64 -6.66 1.74 7.84
N THR A 65 -6.50 0.42 7.81
CA THR A 65 -6.40 -0.35 6.56
C THR A 65 -7.73 -0.36 5.81
N GLN A 66 -8.85 -0.53 6.51
CA GLN A 66 -10.19 -0.48 5.89
C GLN A 66 -10.50 0.91 5.33
N ALA A 67 -10.13 1.99 6.04
CA ALA A 67 -10.28 3.35 5.53
C ALA A 67 -9.47 3.56 4.23
N GLY A 68 -8.21 3.09 4.21
CA GLY A 68 -7.37 3.12 3.02
C GLY A 68 -7.97 2.36 1.84
N LEU A 69 -8.51 1.16 2.07
CA LEU A 69 -9.20 0.36 1.04
C LEU A 69 -10.45 1.03 0.50
N ALA A 70 -11.27 1.63 1.37
CA ALA A 70 -12.50 2.31 0.94
C ALA A 70 -12.20 3.45 -0.03
N ILE A 71 -11.22 4.30 0.30
CA ILE A 71 -10.77 5.38 -0.57
C ILE A 71 -10.19 4.82 -1.88
N THR A 72 -9.29 3.83 -1.77
CA THR A 72 -8.61 3.24 -2.94
C THR A 72 -9.60 2.58 -3.90
N ASN A 73 -10.58 1.82 -3.41
CA ASN A 73 -11.60 1.20 -4.25
C ASN A 73 -12.50 2.23 -4.94
N GLY A 74 -12.77 3.37 -4.29
CA GLY A 74 -13.47 4.49 -4.92
C GLY A 74 -12.70 5.13 -6.09
N ILE A 75 -11.37 5.06 -6.06
CA ILE A 75 -10.48 5.59 -7.12
C ILE A 75 -10.31 4.56 -8.25
N VAL A 76 -9.99 3.30 -7.91
CA VAL A 76 -9.76 2.22 -8.88
C VAL A 76 -11.03 1.89 -9.70
N GLY A 77 -12.22 2.19 -9.17
CA GLY A 77 -13.48 2.10 -9.91
C GLY A 77 -13.65 3.10 -11.07
N ASN A 78 -12.65 3.96 -11.34
CA ASN A 78 -12.66 4.96 -12.40
C ASN A 78 -11.40 4.81 -13.28
N GLU A 79 -11.56 4.23 -14.46
CA GLU A 79 -10.53 3.52 -15.23
C GLU A 79 -9.57 4.45 -15.98
N ASN A 80 -8.24 4.34 -15.74
CA ASN A 80 -7.12 4.68 -16.67
C ASN A 80 -5.71 4.49 -16.03
N GLU A 81 -5.45 3.39 -15.29
CA GLU A 81 -4.24 3.26 -14.45
C GLU A 81 -3.07 2.47 -15.09
N ASP A 82 -3.31 1.77 -16.21
CA ASP A 82 -2.37 0.78 -16.74
C ASP A 82 -1.03 1.37 -17.23
N LYS A 83 -1.01 2.65 -17.64
CA LYS A 83 0.21 3.28 -18.16
C LYS A 83 1.24 3.66 -17.08
N PHE A 84 0.81 3.92 -15.84
CA PHE A 84 1.73 4.35 -14.78
C PHE A 84 2.40 3.17 -14.07
N LEU A 85 1.71 2.02 -13.98
CA LEU A 85 2.26 0.77 -13.43
C LEU A 85 3.41 0.21 -14.27
N GLN A 86 3.30 0.31 -15.60
CA GLN A 86 4.32 -0.21 -16.51
C GLN A 86 5.66 0.54 -16.36
N PHE A 87 5.61 1.87 -16.16
CA PHE A 87 6.80 2.68 -15.89
C PHE A 87 7.47 2.33 -14.55
N TYR A 88 6.70 1.92 -13.53
CA TYR A 88 7.23 1.68 -12.18
C TYR A 88 7.83 0.27 -11.99
N LEU A 89 7.44 -0.70 -12.82
CA LEU A 89 7.92 -2.08 -12.73
C LEU A 89 9.18 -2.35 -13.59
N GLU A 90 9.65 -1.36 -14.35
CA GLU A 90 10.81 -1.47 -15.23
C GLU A 90 12.12 -0.90 -14.64
N ASP A 91 12.08 -0.26 -13.47
CA ASP A 91 13.24 0.22 -12.67
C ASP A 91 13.49 -0.68 -11.44
#